data_AF-Q6JLZ8-F1
#
_entry.id   AF-Q6JLZ8-F1
#
_cell.length_a   1.000
_cell.length_b   1.000
_cell.length_c   1.000
_cell.angle_alpha   90.00
_cell.angle_beta   90.00
_cell.angle_gamma   90.00
#
_symmetry.space_group_name_H-M   'P 1'
#
loop_
_entity.id
_entity.type
_entity.pdbx_description
1 polymer ?
#
loop_
_entity_poly.entity_id
_entity_poly.type
_entity_poly.pdbx_seq_one_letter_code
_entity_poly.pdbx_strand_id
1 'polypeptide(L)'
;TGTTIVISSNHWMAAWTGLEINTLAIIPLIAKSHHPRAIEATIKYFLTQSAASALILFSSMINAWLTGQWDITQLNHPLPCLMLTTAIAIKLGLAPFHFWFPEVLQGSHLTTALLLSTLMKFPPFTLLLMTSKSLNPILLTTLAITS
;
A
#
# COMPACT_ATOMS: atom_id res chain seq x y z
N THR A 1 11.86 -9.55 4.42
CA THR A 1 11.05 -10.12 5.52
C THR A 1 9.65 -9.55 5.53
N GLY A 2 9.45 -8.23 5.48
CA GLY A 2 8.10 -7.66 5.38
C GLY A 2 7.34 -8.15 4.15
N THR A 3 7.97 -8.13 2.96
CA THR A 3 7.39 -8.64 1.71
C THR A 3 6.91 -10.09 1.82
N THR A 4 7.75 -10.98 2.35
CA THR A 4 7.43 -12.40 2.53
C THR A 4 6.28 -12.62 3.50
N ILE A 5 6.21 -11.83 4.59
CA ILE A 5 5.11 -11.91 5.56
C ILE A 5 3.77 -11.62 4.87
N VAL A 6 3.68 -10.57 4.04
CA VAL A 6 2.45 -10.24 3.33
C VAL A 6 2.01 -11.38 2.43
N ILE A 7 2.93 -11.94 1.64
CA ILE A 7 2.63 -12.98 0.65
C ILE A 7 2.15 -14.28 1.31
N SER A 8 2.73 -14.65 2.46
CA SER A 8 2.37 -15.89 3.16
C SER A 8 1.21 -15.73 4.16
N SER A 9 0.75 -14.49 4.40
CA SER A 9 -0.26 -14.23 5.42
C SER A 9 -1.67 -14.59 4.96
N ASN A 10 -2.46 -15.17 5.87
CA ASN A 10 -3.91 -15.36 5.69
C ASN A 10 -4.74 -14.40 6.55
N HIS A 11 -4.11 -13.75 7.54
CA HIS A 11 -4.77 -12.89 8.52
C HIS A 11 -4.42 -11.42 8.28
N TRP A 12 -5.42 -10.53 8.33
CA TRP A 12 -5.27 -9.09 8.05
C TRP A 12 -4.17 -8.41 8.87
N MET A 13 -4.12 -8.66 10.18
CA MET A 13 -3.09 -8.08 11.06
C MET A 13 -1.66 -8.46 10.61
N ALA A 14 -1.44 -9.72 10.20
CA ALA A 14 -0.12 -10.16 9.73
C ALA A 14 0.25 -9.54 8.38
N ALA A 15 -0.70 -9.43 7.46
CA ALA A 15 -0.49 -8.70 6.21
C ALA A 15 -0.13 -7.23 6.47
N TRP A 16 -0.84 -6.57 7.38
CA TRP A 16 -0.59 -5.18 7.73
C TRP A 16 0.79 -4.97 8.36
N THR A 17 1.21 -5.82 9.30
CA THR A 17 2.56 -5.70 9.88
C THR A 17 3.65 -5.91 8.84
N GLY A 18 3.45 -6.84 7.90
CA GLY A 18 4.37 -7.03 6.77
C GLY A 18 4.50 -5.79 5.89
N LEU A 19 3.39 -5.08 5.64
CA LEU A 19 3.39 -3.80 4.91
C LEU A 19 4.12 -2.69 5.68
N GLU A 20 3.89 -2.57 6.99
CA GLU A 20 4.55 -1.55 7.82
C GLU A 20 6.06 -1.79 7.97
N ILE A 21 6.49 -3.05 8.06
CA ILE A 21 7.91 -3.37 8.07
C ILE A 21 8.57 -2.90 6.77
N ASN A 22 7.89 -3.05 5.63
CA ASN A 22 8.42 -2.57 4.35
C ASN A 22 8.49 -1.04 4.28
N THR A 23 7.44 -0.33 4.73
CA THR A 23 7.42 1.15 4.72
C THR A 23 8.49 1.72 5.63
N LEU A 24 8.68 1.17 6.83
CA LEU A 24 9.71 1.63 7.76
C LEU A 24 11.13 1.29 7.27
N ALA A 25 11.32 0.15 6.60
CA ALA A 25 12.62 -0.25 6.09
C ALA A 25 13.13 0.63 4.93
N ILE A 26 12.23 1.21 4.12
CA ILE A 26 12.64 2.03 2.97
C ILE A 26 12.93 3.49 3.34
N ILE A 27 12.39 4.00 4.45
CA ILE A 27 12.57 5.40 4.88
C ILE A 27 14.05 5.80 4.99
N PRO A 28 14.93 5.05 5.70
CA PRO A 28 16.34 5.41 5.80
C PRO A 28 17.08 5.37 4.46
N LEU A 29 16.63 4.51 3.54
CA LEU A 29 17.22 4.39 2.21
C LEU A 29 16.91 5.63 1.34
N ILE A 30 15.71 6.20 1.45
CA ILE A 30 15.35 7.45 0.76
C ILE A 30 16.12 8.63 1.35
N ALA A 31 16.21 8.72 2.68
CA ALA A 31 16.87 9.82 3.39
C ALA A 31 18.42 9.80 3.34
N LYS A 32 19.04 8.77 2.74
CA LYS A 32 20.48 8.50 2.80
C LYS A 32 21.38 9.66 2.36
N SER A 33 20.98 10.45 1.37
CA SER A 33 21.80 11.55 0.85
C SER A 33 21.83 12.79 1.76
N HIS A 34 20.94 12.85 2.77
CA HIS A 34 20.73 14.00 3.66
C HIS A 34 20.47 15.35 2.95
N HIS A 35 20.23 15.33 1.64
CA HIS A 35 19.87 16.52 0.88
C HIS A 35 18.43 16.95 1.22
N PRO A 36 18.09 18.26 1.29
CA PRO A 36 16.74 18.72 1.63
C PRO A 36 15.65 18.07 0.78
N ARG A 37 15.92 17.89 -0.52
CA ARG A 37 15.02 17.17 -1.45
C ARG A 37 14.76 15.71 -1.06
N ALA A 38 15.78 15.00 -0.58
CA ALA A 38 15.63 13.61 -0.16
C ALA A 38 14.82 13.50 1.14
N ILE A 39 14.98 14.48 2.03
CA ILE A 39 14.17 14.58 3.26
C ILE A 39 12.71 14.86 2.91
N GLU A 40 12.44 15.81 2.00
CA GLU A 40 11.08 16.10 1.51
C GLU A 40 10.43 14.86 0.88
N ALA A 41 11.16 14.16 0.01
CA ALA A 41 10.71 12.88 -0.57
C ALA A 41 10.40 11.84 0.51
N THR A 42 11.25 11.73 1.52
CA THR A 42 11.04 10.80 2.65
C THR A 42 9.74 11.11 3.40
N ILE A 43 9.47 12.39 3.68
CA ILE A 43 8.25 12.83 4.37
C ILE A 43 7.00 12.55 3.52
N LYS A 44 7.05 12.88 2.22
CA LYS A 44 5.95 12.61 1.28
C LYS A 44 5.64 11.12 1.19
N TYR A 45 6.67 10.29 1.08
CA TYR A 45 6.53 8.84 1.10
C TYR A 45 5.90 8.35 2.42
N PHE A 46 6.43 8.80 3.56
CA PHE A 46 5.94 8.37 4.87
C PHE A 46 4.47 8.71 5.08
N LEU A 47 4.06 9.96 4.82
CA LEU A 47 2.68 10.41 5.02
C LEU A 47 1.69 9.66 4.14
N THR A 48 2.03 9.47 2.87
CA THR A 48 1.13 8.78 1.92
C THR A 48 1.00 7.30 2.24
N GLN A 49 2.11 6.64 2.59
CA GLN A 49 2.11 5.22 2.89
C GLN A 49 1.52 4.86 4.25
N SER A 50 1.66 5.75 5.24
CA SER A 50 1.03 5.62 6.56
C SER A 50 -0.48 5.88 6.50
N ALA A 51 -0.93 6.85 5.69
CA ALA A 51 -2.35 7.04 5.44
C ALA A 51 -2.97 5.81 4.76
N ALA A 52 -2.27 5.24 3.76
CA ALA A 52 -2.71 4.03 3.09
C ALA A 52 -2.75 2.81 4.02
N SER A 53 -1.74 2.64 4.88
CA SER A 53 -1.73 1.52 5.83
C SER A 53 -2.79 1.65 6.93
N ALA A 54 -3.08 2.88 7.39
CA ALA A 54 -4.20 3.15 8.28
C ALA A 54 -5.53 2.78 7.64
N LEU A 55 -5.75 3.11 6.36
CA LEU A 55 -6.96 2.70 5.62
C LEU A 55 -7.10 1.18 5.53
N ILE A 56 -6.00 0.43 5.33
CA ILE A 56 -6.03 -1.03 5.34
C ILE A 56 -6.48 -1.55 6.72
N LEU A 57 -5.91 -1.03 7.82
CA LEU A 57 -6.35 -1.41 9.16
C LEU A 57 -7.83 -1.09 9.37
N PHE A 58 -8.27 0.12 9.04
CA PHE A 58 -9.67 0.50 9.18
C PHE A 58 -10.59 -0.42 8.37
N SER A 59 -10.22 -0.77 7.14
CA SER A 59 -10.99 -1.71 6.33
C SER A 59 -11.13 -3.09 7.00
N SER A 60 -10.04 -3.62 7.58
CA SER A 60 -10.05 -4.89 8.29
C SER A 60 -10.82 -4.85 9.61
N MET A 61 -10.72 -3.75 10.37
CA MET A 61 -11.44 -3.58 11.63
C MET A 61 -12.96 -3.48 11.40
N ILE A 62 -13.40 -2.73 10.39
CA ILE A 62 -14.82 -2.64 10.03
C ILE A 62 -15.32 -4.00 9.54
N ASN A 63 -14.53 -4.72 8.73
CA ASN A 63 -14.91 -6.07 8.28
C ASN A 63 -15.05 -7.04 9.45
N ALA A 64 -14.08 -7.06 10.37
CA ALA A 64 -14.11 -7.90 11.56
C ALA A 64 -15.25 -7.51 12.52
N TRP A 65 -15.57 -6.22 12.63
CA TRP A 65 -16.71 -5.75 13.41
C TRP A 65 -18.04 -6.26 12.84
N LEU A 66 -18.20 -6.27 11.51
CA LEU A 66 -19.44 -6.67 10.85
C LEU A 66 -19.60 -8.19 10.70
N THR A 67 -18.50 -8.92 10.49
CA THR A 67 -18.53 -10.36 10.15
C THR A 67 -17.89 -11.26 11.18
N GLY A 68 -17.13 -10.71 12.13
CA GLY A 68 -16.32 -11.46 13.10
C GLY A 68 -15.05 -12.08 12.54
N GLN A 69 -14.75 -11.89 11.25
CA GLN A 69 -13.66 -12.58 10.55
C GLN A 69 -12.47 -11.66 10.25
N TRP A 70 -11.27 -12.20 10.44
CA TRP A 70 -10.00 -11.52 10.18
C TRP A 70 -9.24 -12.08 8.97
N ASP A 71 -9.83 -13.05 8.26
CA ASP A 71 -9.25 -13.65 7.08
C ASP A 71 -9.24 -12.69 5.88
N ILE A 72 -8.14 -12.69 5.13
CA ILE A 72 -7.92 -11.80 3.99
C ILE A 72 -8.95 -12.03 2.87
N THR A 73 -9.35 -13.29 2.66
CA THR A 73 -10.26 -13.68 1.57
C THR A 73 -11.73 -13.38 1.86
N GLN A 74 -12.07 -13.01 3.10
CA GLN A 74 -13.45 -12.86 3.58
C GLN A 74 -13.82 -11.38 3.77
N LEU A 75 -13.70 -10.59 2.71
CA LEU A 75 -14.16 -9.20 2.65
C LEU A 75 -15.47 -9.13 1.87
N ASN A 76 -16.59 -9.06 2.59
CA ASN A 76 -17.91 -9.20 1.96
C ASN A 76 -18.73 -7.90 1.96
N HIS A 77 -18.32 -6.89 2.74
CA HIS A 77 -19.11 -5.68 2.91
C HIS A 77 -18.60 -4.54 2.01
N PRO A 78 -19.47 -3.80 1.30
CA PRO A 78 -19.07 -2.83 0.28
C PRO A 78 -18.18 -1.70 0.81
N LEU A 79 -18.41 -1.24 2.05
CA LEU A 79 -17.62 -0.19 2.68
C LEU A 79 -16.15 -0.60 2.92
N PRO A 80 -15.83 -1.69 3.65
CA PRO A 80 -14.48 -2.25 3.73
C PRO A 80 -13.82 -2.50 2.37
N CYS A 81 -14.56 -3.04 1.40
CA CYS A 81 -14.04 -3.30 0.06
C CYS A 81 -13.61 -2.01 -0.65
N LEU A 82 -14.42 -0.94 -0.56
CA LEU A 82 -14.08 0.37 -1.10
C LEU A 82 -12.83 0.93 -0.42
N MET A 83 -12.76 0.90 0.91
CA MET A 83 -11.59 1.38 1.66
C MET A 83 -10.32 0.59 1.34
N LEU A 84 -10.42 -0.73 1.17
CA LEU A 84 -9.29 -1.56 0.79
C LEU A 84 -8.82 -1.21 -0.63
N THR A 85 -9.74 -1.09 -1.59
CA THR A 85 -9.37 -0.74 -2.97
C THR A 85 -8.65 0.60 -3.07
N THR A 86 -9.13 1.63 -2.36
CA THR A 86 -8.48 2.94 -2.33
C THR A 86 -7.12 2.88 -1.66
N ALA A 87 -7.00 2.14 -0.56
CA ALA A 87 -5.72 1.96 0.14
C ALA A 87 -4.66 1.27 -0.73
N ILE A 88 -5.04 0.19 -1.44
CA ILE A 88 -4.14 -0.50 -2.37
C ILE A 88 -3.77 0.43 -3.53
N ALA A 89 -4.72 1.21 -4.06
CA ALA A 89 -4.44 2.17 -5.12
C ALA A 89 -3.42 3.25 -4.71
N ILE A 90 -3.52 3.76 -3.48
CA ILE A 90 -2.54 4.71 -2.92
C ILE A 90 -1.17 4.04 -2.78
N LYS A 91 -1.10 2.81 -2.22
CA LYS A 91 0.18 2.09 -2.05
C LYS A 91 0.88 1.81 -3.37
N LEU A 92 0.13 1.46 -4.43
CA LEU A 92 0.67 1.20 -5.76
C LEU A 92 1.00 2.48 -6.56
N GLY A 93 0.42 3.62 -6.16
CA GLY A 93 0.54 4.90 -6.86
C GLY A 93 -0.28 4.94 -8.15
N LEU A 94 -1.49 4.38 -8.15
CA LEU A 94 -2.42 4.46 -9.30
C LEU A 94 -3.05 5.84 -9.39
N ALA A 95 -3.43 6.29 -10.59
CA ALA A 95 -4.17 7.55 -10.76
C ALA A 95 -5.53 7.50 -10.03
N PRO A 96 -5.95 8.56 -9.32
CA PRO A 96 -5.35 9.90 -9.19
C PRO A 96 -4.30 10.06 -8.07
N PHE A 97 -3.94 8.98 -7.37
CA PHE A 97 -3.03 8.99 -6.21
C PHE A 97 -1.54 8.84 -6.59
N HIS A 98 -1.17 9.08 -7.85
CA HIS A 98 0.19 8.85 -8.35
C HIS A 98 1.18 9.96 -7.99
N PHE A 99 0.72 11.14 -7.55
CA PHE A 99 1.55 12.34 -7.40
C PHE A 99 2.75 12.20 -6.45
N TRP A 100 2.65 11.33 -5.44
CA TRP A 100 3.78 11.09 -4.54
C TRP A 100 4.93 10.35 -5.23
N PHE A 101 4.65 9.55 -6.25
CA PHE A 101 5.60 8.60 -6.79
C PHE A 101 6.73 9.28 -7.62
N PRO A 102 6.46 10.18 -8.58
CA PRO A 102 7.52 10.87 -9.33
C PRO A 102 8.45 11.70 -8.44
N GLU A 103 7.91 12.41 -7.45
CA GLU A 103 8.69 13.27 -6.55
C GLU A 103 9.62 12.45 -5.65
N VAL A 104 9.14 11.31 -5.15
CA VAL A 104 9.94 10.40 -4.33
C VAL A 104 11.07 9.77 -5.15
N LEU A 105 10.78 9.34 -6.39
CA LEU A 105 11.82 8.81 -7.28
C LEU A 105 12.91 9.84 -7.54
N GLN A 106 12.53 11.08 -7.84
CA GLN A 106 13.46 12.16 -8.16
C GLN A 106 14.31 12.62 -6.96
N GLY A 107 13.77 12.54 -5.74
CA GLY A 107 14.50 12.84 -4.50
C GLY A 107 15.42 11.72 -4.03
N SER A 108 15.32 10.53 -4.60
CA SER A 108 16.03 9.32 -4.18
C SER A 108 17.21 8.97 -5.11
N HIS A 109 18.13 8.12 -4.65
CA HIS A 109 19.20 7.58 -5.49
C HIS A 109 18.64 6.54 -6.48
N LEU A 110 19.33 6.32 -7.60
CA LEU A 110 18.87 5.39 -8.64
C LEU A 110 18.60 3.97 -8.13
N THR A 111 19.42 3.46 -7.21
CA THR A 111 19.23 2.13 -6.62
C THR A 111 17.98 2.04 -5.74
N THR A 112 17.66 3.09 -4.99
CA THR A 112 16.47 3.13 -4.13
C THR A 112 15.21 3.40 -4.95
N ALA A 113 15.31 4.22 -6.01
CA ALA A 113 14.28 4.38 -7.03
C ALA A 113 13.93 3.06 -7.74
N LEU A 114 14.94 2.25 -8.10
CA LEU A 114 14.73 0.91 -8.66
C LEU A 114 13.99 0.00 -7.67
N LEU A 115 14.38 0.03 -6.39
CA LEU A 115 13.75 -0.79 -5.36
C LEU A 115 12.28 -0.38 -5.10
N LEU A 116 12.01 0.93 -5.08
CA LEU A 116 10.66 1.49 -4.95
C LEU A 116 9.74 1.13 -6.12
N SER A 117 10.28 1.13 -7.35
CA SER A 117 9.51 0.84 -8.55
C SER A 117 9.23 -0.66 -8.74
N THR A 118 10.03 -1.54 -8.13
CA THR A 118 9.94 -3.00 -8.31
C THR A 118 9.48 -3.71 -7.05
N LEU A 119 10.38 -3.89 -6.09
CA LEU A 119 10.17 -4.72 -4.89
C LEU A 119 9.06 -4.18 -4.00
N MET A 120 8.95 -2.86 -3.85
CA MET A 120 7.92 -2.25 -2.98
C MET A 120 6.51 -2.32 -3.56
N LYS A 121 6.36 -2.58 -4.87
CA LYS A 121 5.06 -2.80 -5.51
C LYS A 121 4.54 -4.23 -5.35
N PHE A 122 5.42 -5.19 -5.06
CA PHE A 122 5.06 -6.60 -5.00
C PHE A 122 4.06 -6.95 -3.88
N PRO A 123 4.23 -6.50 -2.62
CA PRO A 123 3.28 -6.85 -1.55
C PRO A 123 1.88 -6.24 -1.72
N PRO A 124 1.71 -4.95 -2.10
CA PRO A 124 0.39 -4.43 -2.43
C PRO A 124 -0.27 -5.16 -3.61
N PHE A 125 0.53 -5.58 -4.60
CA PHE A 125 0.03 -6.36 -5.73
C PHE A 125 -0.43 -7.77 -5.32
N THR A 126 0.28 -8.45 -4.43
CA THR A 126 -0.18 -9.75 -3.91
C THR A 126 -1.48 -9.63 -3.14
N LEU A 127 -1.64 -8.58 -2.32
CA LEU A 127 -2.91 -8.32 -1.64
C LEU A 127 -4.06 -8.03 -2.62
N LEU A 128 -3.80 -7.28 -3.69
CA LEU A 128 -4.79 -7.05 -4.76
C LEU A 128 -5.25 -8.39 -5.37
N LEU A 129 -4.33 -9.30 -5.65
CA LEU A 129 -4.66 -10.62 -6.19
C LEU A 129 -5.46 -11.48 -5.20
N MET A 130 -5.02 -11.55 -3.94
CA MET A 130 -5.69 -12.33 -2.89
C MET A 130 -7.12 -11.84 -2.61
N THR A 131 -7.36 -10.53 -2.78
CA THR A 131 -8.65 -9.89 -2.55
C THR A 131 -9.43 -9.59 -3.83
N SER A 132 -8.96 -10.05 -5.00
CA SER A 132 -9.53 -9.71 -6.32
C SER A 132 -11.05 -9.88 -6.43
N LYS A 133 -11.63 -10.88 -5.75
CA LYS A 133 -13.07 -11.15 -5.73
C LYS A 133 -13.89 -10.18 -4.87
N SER A 134 -13.26 -9.54 -3.89
CA SER A 134 -13.90 -8.61 -2.96
C SER A 134 -13.69 -7.14 -3.34
N LEU A 135 -12.79 -6.83 -4.26
CA LEU A 135 -12.55 -5.44 -4.70
C LEU A 135 -13.77 -4.84 -5.42
N ASN A 136 -13.99 -3.54 -5.21
CA ASN A 136 -15.04 -2.79 -5.89
C ASN A 136 -14.73 -2.64 -7.40
N PRO A 137 -15.53 -3.25 -8.30
CA PRO A 137 -15.24 -3.27 -9.73
C PRO A 137 -15.44 -1.91 -10.40
N ILE A 138 -16.40 -1.11 -9.92
CA ILE A 138 -16.63 0.25 -10.45
C ILE A 138 -15.41 1.10 -10.16
N LEU A 139 -14.90 1.06 -8.93
CA LEU A 139 -13.71 1.82 -8.58
C LEU A 139 -12.50 1.36 -9.37
N LEU A 140 -12.28 0.04 -9.48
CA LEU A 140 -11.12 -0.50 -10.21
C LEU A 140 -11.14 -0.14 -11.71
N THR A 141 -12.32 -0.15 -12.34
CA THR A 141 -12.49 0.30 -13.73
C THR A 141 -12.28 1.80 -13.89
N THR A 142 -12.77 2.63 -12.95
CA THR A 142 -12.47 4.08 -13.00
C THR A 142 -10.97 4.36 -12.87
N LEU A 143 -10.26 3.67 -11.97
CA LEU A 143 -8.80 3.79 -11.85
C LEU A 143 -8.08 3.37 -13.14
N ALA A 144 -8.57 2.34 -13.83
CA ALA A 144 -7.98 1.86 -15.08
C ALA A 144 -8.20 2.81 -16.27
N ILE A 145 -9.31 3.56 -16.28
CA ILE A 145 -9.61 4.53 -17.34
C ILE A 145 -8.81 5.83 -17.14
N THR A 146 -8.48 6.17 -15.88
CA THR A 146 -7.73 7.41 -15.56
C THR A 146 -6.22 7.25 -15.64
N SER A 147 -5.70 6.02 -15.74
CA SER A 147 -4.27 5.68 -15.83
C SER A 147 -3.77 5.63 -17.27
#